data_AF-A0A7S0J3X0-F1
#
_entry.id   AF-A0A7S0J3X0-F1
#
_cell.length_a   1.000
_cell.length_b   1.000
_cell.length_c   1.000
_cell.angle_alpha   90.00
_cell.angle_beta   90.00
_cell.angle_gamma   90.00
#
_symmetry.space_group_name_H-M   'P 1'
#
loop_
_entity.id
_entity.type
_entity.pdbx_description
1 polymer ?
#
loop_
_entity_poly.entity_id
_entity_poly.type
_entity_poly.pdbx_seq_one_letter_code
_entity_poly.pdbx_strand_id
1 'polypeptide(L)'
;RSSFAQLNEASMIGLLCVSTSVALVQWSPRLGCASPRLAASIRMQQGPLEDGYGELLPLINSDDGNVDPKLVERVDEEVRELTGVSLEELLNPSKVVNLERERLVALSELSLANDAEMRAELDTKLAKIENDLYREKRTVFRGWLKNLFIGQSVLAVAGSGFLVFDALPGISVDLSLRALGFWSYWLFVIPSLRARRPSGWEKKALNFAFLGSPILTLGLPFVTKEPALIWEANLVLLVACYVWAYFTGDEDEQVAGFSGVLRWLDFGSGQERGMSATQREKLRQKQQEE
;
A
#
# COMPACT_ATOMS: atom_id res chain seq x y z
N ARG A 1 13.48 77.55 38.18
CA ARG A 1 12.01 77.70 38.20
C ARG A 1 11.46 76.97 36.98
N SER A 2 10.54 76.03 37.20
CA SER A 2 9.60 75.39 36.24
C SER A 2 10.22 74.65 35.03
N SER A 3 10.26 73.31 35.04
CA SER A 3 9.21 72.35 34.61
C SER A 3 9.30 72.05 33.11
N PHE A 4 9.70 70.84 32.71
CA PHE A 4 8.93 69.59 32.59
C PHE A 4 8.06 69.52 31.31
N ALA A 5 8.07 68.34 30.68
CA ALA A 5 7.35 67.86 29.49
C ALA A 5 8.09 68.08 28.14
N GLN A 6 8.24 67.11 27.24
CA GLN A 6 7.74 65.74 27.15
C GLN A 6 8.53 65.03 26.03
N LEU A 7 9.10 63.86 26.34
CA LEU A 7 9.56 62.86 25.38
C LEU A 7 8.71 61.62 25.63
N ASN A 8 7.93 61.17 24.65
CA ASN A 8 7.70 59.76 24.32
C ASN A 8 6.72 59.57 23.14
N GLU A 9 7.17 58.70 22.23
CA GLU A 9 6.46 57.64 21.50
C GLU A 9 5.04 57.87 20.93
N ALA A 10 4.86 57.60 19.63
CA ALA A 10 4.19 56.36 19.16
C ALA A 10 3.72 56.42 17.69
N SER A 11 3.77 55.24 17.05
CA SER A 11 2.89 54.75 15.98
C SER A 11 3.00 55.33 14.57
N MET A 12 3.94 54.77 13.79
CA MET A 12 3.67 54.38 12.42
C MET A 12 2.86 53.07 12.41
N ILE A 13 1.58 53.13 12.05
CA ILE A 13 0.83 51.97 11.57
C ILE A 13 0.20 52.37 10.23
N GLY A 14 0.88 51.96 9.17
CA GLY A 14 0.41 52.05 7.80
C GLY A 14 -0.71 51.04 7.56
N LEU A 15 -1.84 51.59 7.13
CA LEU A 15 -3.04 50.90 6.67
C LEU A 15 -2.73 50.17 5.35
N LEU A 16 -2.73 48.84 5.34
CA LEU A 16 -2.83 48.04 4.12
C LEU A 16 -3.93 46.99 4.32
N CYS A 17 -5.12 47.34 3.85
CA CYS A 17 -6.23 46.42 3.65
C CYS A 17 -5.86 45.40 2.58
N VAL A 18 -5.58 44.15 2.97
CA VAL A 18 -5.61 43.01 2.05
C VAL A 18 -6.99 42.37 2.15
N SER A 19 -7.76 42.54 1.07
CA SER A 19 -9.05 41.92 0.83
C SER A 19 -8.86 40.42 0.61
N THR A 20 -9.34 39.59 1.53
CA THR A 20 -9.49 38.14 1.33
C THR A 20 -10.82 37.86 0.63
N SER A 21 -10.77 37.49 -0.65
CA SER A 21 -11.90 36.90 -1.35
C SER A 21 -12.16 35.48 -0.83
N VAL A 22 -13.19 35.34 0.00
CA VAL A 22 -13.79 34.05 0.34
C VAL A 22 -14.62 33.60 -0.86
N ALA A 23 -14.11 32.66 -1.65
CA ALA A 23 -14.90 31.98 -2.67
C ALA A 23 -15.79 30.91 -2.00
N LEU A 24 -17.03 31.28 -1.70
CA LEU A 24 -18.11 30.35 -1.36
C LEU A 24 -18.41 29.48 -2.59
N VAL A 25 -17.97 28.22 -2.57
CA VAL A 25 -18.43 27.19 -3.51
C VAL A 25 -19.87 26.84 -3.12
N GLN A 26 -20.80 27.43 -3.85
CA GLN A 26 -22.23 27.29 -3.68
C GLN A 26 -22.69 25.97 -4.32
N TRP A 27 -22.92 24.95 -3.50
CA TRP A 27 -23.46 23.66 -3.96
C TRP A 27 -24.98 23.80 -4.14
N SER A 28 -25.44 23.76 -5.39
CA SER A 28 -26.87 23.72 -5.73
C SER A 28 -27.24 22.36 -6.31
N PRO A 29 -28.27 21.67 -5.81
CA PRO A 29 -28.72 20.41 -6.37
C PRO A 29 -29.67 20.71 -7.54
N ARG A 30 -29.25 20.40 -8.78
CA ARG A 30 -30.18 20.30 -9.91
C ARG A 30 -30.59 18.85 -10.11
N LEU A 31 -31.82 18.57 -9.71
CA LEU A 31 -32.62 17.45 -10.19
C LEU A 31 -32.86 17.60 -11.69
N GLY A 32 -32.60 16.53 -12.45
CA GLY A 32 -32.86 16.45 -13.89
C GLY A 32 -32.83 15.01 -14.37
N CYS A 33 -33.95 14.58 -14.95
CA CYS A 33 -34.37 13.21 -15.19
C CYS A 33 -33.57 12.39 -16.22
N ALA A 34 -33.52 11.09 -15.94
CA ALA A 34 -33.66 9.92 -16.83
C ALA A 34 -33.13 9.96 -18.27
N SER A 35 -32.21 9.04 -18.56
CA SER A 35 -32.37 8.17 -19.72
C SER A 35 -31.84 6.74 -19.43
N PRO A 36 -32.60 5.68 -19.78
CA PRO A 36 -32.22 4.30 -19.53
C PRO A 36 -31.45 3.75 -20.74
N ARG A 37 -30.31 3.08 -20.53
CA ARG A 37 -29.74 2.12 -21.49
C ARG A 37 -28.64 1.27 -20.84
N LEU A 38 -28.95 -0.02 -20.74
CA LEU A 38 -28.06 -1.18 -20.86
C LEU A 38 -26.95 -1.34 -19.82
N ALA A 39 -27.35 -1.64 -18.58
CA ALA A 39 -26.59 -2.55 -17.73
C ALA A 39 -26.90 -3.99 -18.17
N ALA A 40 -26.27 -4.43 -19.26
CA ALA A 40 -26.22 -5.84 -19.60
C ALA A 40 -25.15 -6.49 -18.70
N SER A 41 -25.61 -7.49 -17.94
CA SER A 41 -24.85 -8.36 -17.06
C SER A 41 -23.55 -8.89 -17.67
N ILE A 42 -22.39 -8.57 -17.09
CA ILE A 42 -21.23 -9.46 -17.15
C ILE A 42 -21.42 -10.49 -16.04
N ARG A 43 -22.25 -11.49 -16.35
CA ARG A 43 -22.27 -12.75 -15.63
C ARG A 43 -21.07 -13.52 -16.17
N MET A 44 -20.08 -13.83 -15.33
CA MET A 44 -19.10 -14.87 -15.63
C MET A 44 -19.90 -16.14 -15.96
N GLN A 45 -19.98 -16.46 -17.25
CA GLN A 45 -20.59 -17.69 -17.74
C GLN A 45 -19.45 -18.68 -17.94
N GLN A 46 -19.02 -19.29 -16.85
CA GLN A 46 -18.26 -20.54 -16.91
C GLN A 46 -19.19 -21.57 -17.56
N GLY A 47 -18.84 -21.98 -18.78
CA GLY A 47 -19.60 -22.94 -19.56
C GLY A 47 -19.31 -24.38 -19.10
N PRO A 48 -20.26 -25.33 -19.22
CA PRO A 48 -20.08 -26.74 -18.83
C PRO A 48 -19.18 -27.57 -19.77
N LEU A 49 -18.15 -26.97 -20.38
CA LEU A 49 -17.32 -27.62 -21.42
C LEU A 49 -15.89 -27.94 -20.95
N GLU A 50 -15.56 -27.70 -19.68
CA GLU A 50 -14.23 -27.98 -19.11
C GLU A 50 -14.06 -29.42 -18.60
N ASP A 51 -15.14 -30.19 -18.46
CA ASP A 51 -15.12 -31.54 -17.88
C ASP A 51 -14.42 -32.60 -18.78
N GLY A 52 -14.16 -32.28 -20.06
CA GLY A 52 -13.62 -33.23 -21.03
C GLY A 52 -12.09 -33.22 -21.21
N TYR A 53 -11.39 -32.22 -20.67
CA TYR A 53 -9.94 -32.04 -20.88
C TYR A 53 -9.10 -32.21 -19.62
N GLY A 54 -9.74 -32.50 -18.48
CA GLY A 54 -9.07 -32.61 -17.17
C GLY A 54 -8.12 -33.81 -17.02
N GLU A 55 -8.16 -34.78 -17.94
CA GLU A 55 -7.40 -36.04 -17.81
C GLU A 55 -6.04 -36.03 -18.55
N LEU A 56 -5.77 -35.04 -19.41
CA LEU A 56 -4.59 -35.07 -20.30
C LEU A 56 -3.41 -34.17 -19.90
N LEU A 57 -3.50 -33.41 -18.80
CA LEU A 57 -2.42 -32.51 -18.38
C LEU A 57 -2.23 -32.51 -16.85
N PRO A 58 -1.24 -33.25 -16.30
CA PRO A 58 -0.91 -33.23 -14.88
C PRO A 58 -0.31 -31.91 -14.37
N LEU A 59 -0.21 -30.88 -15.21
CA LEU A 59 0.23 -29.52 -14.84
C LEU A 59 -0.94 -28.55 -14.58
N ILE A 60 -2.18 -28.97 -14.80
CA ILE A 60 -3.37 -28.10 -14.67
C ILE A 60 -4.09 -28.30 -13.33
N ASN A 61 -3.92 -29.44 -12.66
CA ASN A 61 -4.63 -29.73 -11.41
C ASN A 61 -3.86 -29.26 -10.17
N SER A 62 -4.10 -28.01 -9.80
CA SER A 62 -4.34 -27.72 -8.39
C SER A 62 -5.49 -26.74 -8.32
N ASP A 63 -6.60 -27.20 -7.73
CA ASP A 63 -7.84 -26.48 -7.36
C ASP A 63 -7.63 -25.23 -6.46
N ASP A 64 -6.42 -24.67 -6.42
CA ASP A 64 -5.94 -23.70 -5.44
C ASP A 64 -5.44 -22.38 -6.05
N GLY A 65 -5.65 -22.12 -7.35
CA GLY A 65 -5.11 -20.91 -8.00
C GLY A 65 -3.58 -20.83 -7.97
N ASN A 66 -2.93 -21.99 -7.84
CA ASN A 66 -1.51 -22.12 -7.56
C ASN A 66 -0.66 -21.83 -8.81
N VAL A 67 0.39 -21.03 -8.64
CA VAL A 67 1.41 -20.77 -9.68
C VAL A 67 2.61 -21.67 -9.40
N ASP A 68 3.18 -22.26 -10.46
CA ASP A 68 4.44 -23.01 -10.38
C ASP A 68 5.56 -22.11 -9.80
N PRO A 69 6.20 -22.49 -8.67
CA PRO A 69 7.26 -21.70 -8.06
C PRO A 69 8.48 -21.48 -8.97
N LYS A 70 8.80 -22.45 -9.84
CA LYS A 70 9.89 -22.31 -10.81
C LYS A 70 9.57 -21.27 -11.87
N LEU A 71 8.28 -21.05 -12.17
CA LEU A 71 7.85 -19.96 -13.04
C LEU A 71 8.10 -18.62 -12.35
N VAL A 72 7.71 -18.48 -11.08
CA VAL A 72 7.88 -17.24 -10.32
C VAL A 72 9.35 -16.82 -10.23
N GLU A 73 10.25 -17.76 -9.93
CA GLU A 73 11.69 -17.49 -9.83
C GLU A 73 12.29 -17.00 -11.16
N ARG A 74 11.95 -17.69 -12.26
CA ARG A 74 12.39 -17.30 -13.62
C ARG A 74 11.89 -15.90 -13.99
N VAL A 75 10.62 -15.61 -13.68
CA VAL A 75 10.00 -14.32 -13.97
C VAL A 75 10.59 -13.22 -13.10
N ASP A 76 10.94 -13.52 -11.85
CA ASP A 76 11.65 -12.59 -10.95
C ASP A 76 13.04 -12.24 -11.49
N GLU A 77 13.79 -13.24 -11.95
CA GLU A 77 15.10 -13.02 -12.58
C GLU A 77 14.99 -12.11 -13.81
N GLU A 78 14.04 -12.39 -14.71
CA GLU A 78 13.84 -11.58 -15.91
C GLU A 78 13.40 -10.15 -15.60
N VAL A 79 12.50 -9.95 -14.62
CA VAL A 79 12.10 -8.62 -14.17
C VAL A 79 13.27 -7.87 -13.56
N ARG A 80 14.09 -8.56 -12.76
CA ARG A 80 15.28 -7.99 -12.12
C ARG A 80 16.32 -7.58 -13.15
N GLU A 81 16.52 -8.35 -14.21
CA GLU A 81 17.39 -7.97 -15.32
C GLU A 81 16.87 -6.73 -16.07
N LEU A 82 15.57 -6.65 -16.32
CA LEU A 82 14.97 -5.55 -17.09
C LEU A 82 14.85 -4.24 -16.33
N THR A 83 14.57 -4.31 -15.02
CA THR A 83 14.23 -3.13 -14.21
C THR A 83 15.21 -2.85 -13.07
N GLY A 84 16.06 -3.81 -12.71
CA GLY A 84 16.92 -3.75 -11.53
C GLY A 84 16.18 -3.94 -10.22
N VAL A 85 14.91 -4.33 -10.23
CA VAL A 85 14.05 -4.46 -9.05
C VAL A 85 13.39 -5.84 -9.02
N SER A 86 13.11 -6.39 -7.84
CA SER A 86 12.41 -7.68 -7.72
C SER A 86 10.96 -7.60 -8.20
N LEU A 87 10.42 -8.75 -8.59
CA LEU A 87 9.02 -8.96 -8.99
C LEU A 87 8.06 -8.37 -7.96
N GLU A 88 8.37 -8.46 -6.67
CA GLU A 88 7.49 -8.01 -5.59
C GLU A 88 7.28 -6.49 -5.53
N GLU A 89 8.20 -5.72 -6.10
CA GLU A 89 8.13 -4.26 -6.19
C GLU A 89 7.38 -3.78 -7.44
N LEU A 90 7.03 -4.70 -8.35
CA LEU A 90 6.10 -4.37 -9.41
C LEU A 90 4.77 -3.90 -8.83
N LEU A 91 4.10 -3.04 -9.59
CA LEU A 91 2.79 -2.55 -9.20
C LEU A 91 1.80 -3.71 -9.10
N ASN A 92 1.89 -4.64 -10.06
CA ASN A 92 1.04 -5.82 -10.18
C ASN A 92 1.81 -7.11 -10.54
N PRO A 93 2.53 -7.72 -9.58
CA PRO A 93 3.28 -8.96 -9.82
C PRO A 93 2.40 -10.15 -10.22
N SER A 94 1.21 -10.29 -9.61
CA SER A 94 0.31 -11.42 -9.91
C SER A 94 -0.08 -11.44 -11.38
N LYS A 95 -0.33 -10.26 -11.95
CA LYS A 95 -0.68 -10.14 -13.36
C LYS A 95 0.49 -10.52 -14.27
N VAL A 96 1.73 -10.15 -13.95
CA VAL A 96 2.91 -10.54 -14.74
C VAL A 96 3.06 -12.06 -14.77
N VAL A 97 2.93 -12.69 -13.61
CA VAL A 97 3.02 -14.15 -13.48
C VAL A 97 1.89 -14.86 -14.25
N ASN A 98 0.66 -14.33 -14.17
CA ASN A 98 -0.47 -14.88 -14.92
C ASN A 98 -0.29 -14.70 -16.44
N LEU A 99 0.19 -13.54 -16.89
CA LEU A 99 0.49 -13.29 -18.31
C LEU A 99 1.60 -14.20 -18.83
N GLU A 100 2.62 -14.50 -18.03
CA GLU A 100 3.65 -15.48 -18.39
C GLU A 100 3.09 -16.90 -18.49
N ARG A 101 2.18 -17.27 -17.59
CA ARG A 101 1.46 -18.54 -17.69
C ARG A 101 0.66 -18.62 -18.98
N GLU A 102 -0.12 -17.59 -19.29
CA GLU A 102 -0.91 -17.49 -20.53
C GLU A 102 -0.02 -17.55 -21.76
N ARG A 103 1.15 -16.90 -21.73
CA ARG A 103 2.16 -16.96 -22.80
C ARG A 103 2.67 -18.37 -23.03
N LEU A 104 2.99 -19.12 -21.97
CA LEU A 104 3.46 -20.50 -22.08
C LEU A 104 2.37 -21.43 -22.63
N VAL A 105 1.11 -21.24 -22.22
CA VAL A 105 -0.02 -21.99 -22.76
C VAL A 105 -0.17 -21.70 -24.25
N ALA A 106 -0.21 -20.42 -24.65
CA ALA A 106 -0.32 -20.03 -26.05
C ALA A 106 0.83 -20.57 -26.92
N LEU A 107 2.06 -20.58 -26.39
CA LEU A 107 3.22 -21.20 -27.07
C LEU A 107 3.05 -22.71 -27.26
N SER A 108 2.52 -23.41 -26.25
CA SER A 108 2.27 -24.84 -26.34
C SER A 108 1.18 -25.16 -27.37
N GLU A 109 0.09 -24.39 -27.39
CA GLU A 109 -0.98 -24.51 -28.40
C GLU A 109 -0.45 -24.24 -29.80
N LEU A 110 0.41 -23.22 -29.97
CA LEU A 110 1.01 -22.89 -31.26
C LEU A 110 1.91 -24.02 -31.78
N SER A 111 2.64 -24.70 -30.88
CA SER A 111 3.47 -25.85 -31.25
C SER A 111 2.67 -27.08 -31.71
N LEU A 112 1.42 -27.21 -31.23
CA LEU A 112 0.52 -28.32 -31.56
C LEU A 112 -0.44 -28.00 -32.72
N ALA A 113 -0.72 -26.71 -32.96
CA ALA A 113 -1.58 -26.27 -34.04
C ALA A 113 -0.96 -26.64 -35.38
N ASN A 114 -1.72 -27.32 -36.25
CA ASN A 114 -1.30 -27.67 -37.62
C ASN A 114 -1.92 -26.74 -38.68
N ASP A 115 -3.04 -26.11 -38.37
CA ASP A 115 -3.78 -25.24 -39.29
C ASP A 115 -3.22 -23.81 -39.30
N ALA A 116 -3.08 -23.24 -40.51
CA ALA A 116 -2.48 -21.93 -40.72
C ALA A 116 -3.31 -20.78 -40.13
N GLU A 117 -4.64 -20.89 -40.14
CA GLU A 117 -5.55 -19.87 -39.60
C GLU A 117 -5.50 -19.84 -38.07
N MET A 118 -5.53 -21.00 -37.41
CA MET A 118 -5.35 -21.09 -35.95
C MET A 118 -3.98 -20.58 -35.50
N ARG A 119 -2.91 -20.85 -36.25
CA ARG A 119 -1.58 -20.28 -35.95
C ARG A 119 -1.58 -18.76 -36.02
N ALA A 120 -2.19 -18.17 -37.05
CA ALA A 120 -2.27 -16.72 -37.18
C ALA A 120 -3.06 -16.08 -36.02
N GLU A 121 -4.16 -16.68 -35.59
CA GLU A 121 -4.89 -16.21 -34.40
C GLU A 121 -4.05 -16.31 -33.12
N LEU A 122 -3.34 -17.42 -32.91
CA LEU A 122 -2.46 -17.60 -31.75
C LEU A 122 -1.30 -16.61 -31.76
N ASP A 123 -0.69 -16.32 -32.91
CA ASP A 123 0.35 -15.31 -33.06
C ASP A 123 -0.14 -13.92 -32.65
N THR A 124 -1.37 -13.54 -33.05
CA THR A 124 -1.95 -12.24 -32.65
C THR A 124 -2.23 -12.16 -31.15
N LYS A 125 -2.71 -13.26 -30.54
CA LYS A 125 -2.91 -13.35 -29.09
C LYS A 125 -1.59 -13.26 -28.34
N LEU A 126 -0.57 -13.96 -28.82
CA LEU A 126 0.75 -13.99 -28.22
C LEU A 126 1.42 -12.61 -28.29
N ALA A 127 1.36 -11.91 -29.42
CA ALA A 127 1.85 -10.54 -29.54
C ALA A 127 1.16 -9.56 -28.58
N LYS A 128 -0.14 -9.76 -28.33
CA LYS A 128 -0.89 -8.97 -27.35
C LYS A 128 -0.43 -9.26 -25.93
N ILE A 129 -0.32 -10.53 -25.56
CA ILE A 129 0.17 -10.97 -24.24
C ILE A 129 1.57 -10.38 -24.01
N GLU A 130 2.50 -10.53 -24.96
CA GLU A 130 3.88 -10.03 -24.84
C GLU A 130 3.95 -8.51 -24.67
N ASN A 131 3.09 -7.74 -25.35
CA ASN A 131 3.02 -6.29 -25.18
C ASN A 131 2.50 -5.91 -23.79
N ASP A 132 1.44 -6.57 -23.32
CA ASP A 132 0.90 -6.35 -21.98
C ASP A 132 1.92 -6.75 -20.90
N LEU A 133 2.63 -7.86 -21.12
CA LEU A 133 3.68 -8.37 -20.25
C LEU A 133 4.85 -7.39 -20.16
N TYR A 134 5.31 -6.87 -21.30
CA TYR A 134 6.35 -5.84 -21.34
C TYR A 134 5.94 -4.55 -20.61
N ARG A 135 4.67 -4.13 -20.75
CA ARG A 135 4.15 -2.97 -20.02
C ARG A 135 4.15 -3.20 -18.53
N GLU A 136 3.64 -4.35 -18.06
CA GLU A 136 3.51 -4.66 -16.64
C GLU A 136 4.87 -4.95 -15.97
N LYS A 137 5.83 -5.55 -16.68
CA LYS A 137 7.21 -5.70 -16.18
C LYS A 137 7.87 -4.35 -15.87
N ARG A 138 7.43 -3.26 -16.51
CA ARG A 138 8.01 -1.91 -16.35
C ARG A 138 7.24 -1.01 -15.39
N THR A 139 6.06 -1.42 -14.92
CA THR A 139 5.28 -0.65 -13.94
C THR A 139 5.81 -0.92 -12.53
N VAL A 140 6.97 -0.35 -12.21
CA VAL A 140 7.62 -0.49 -10.89
C VAL A 140 7.12 0.60 -9.93
N PHE A 141 6.95 0.25 -8.66
CA PHE A 141 6.70 1.24 -7.61
C PHE A 141 7.95 2.10 -7.36
N ARG A 142 7.97 3.30 -7.94
CA ARG A 142 9.18 4.14 -7.99
C ARG A 142 9.70 4.54 -6.60
N GLY A 143 11.02 4.48 -6.40
CA GLY A 143 11.66 4.85 -5.14
C GLY A 143 11.38 6.28 -4.67
N TRP A 144 11.27 7.26 -5.59
CA TRP A 144 10.93 8.64 -5.22
C TRP A 144 9.56 8.74 -4.53
N LEU A 145 8.59 7.92 -4.95
CA LEU A 145 7.26 7.87 -4.35
C LEU A 145 7.33 7.24 -2.95
N LYS A 146 8.18 6.23 -2.74
CA LYS A 146 8.45 5.69 -1.40
C LYS A 146 8.99 6.79 -0.48
N ASN A 147 9.94 7.60 -0.95
CA ASN A 147 10.52 8.71 -0.18
C ASN A 147 9.49 9.80 0.16
N LEU A 148 8.57 10.09 -0.75
CA LEU A 148 7.47 11.03 -0.49
C LEU A 148 6.64 10.60 0.73
N PHE A 149 6.30 9.32 0.82
CA PHE A 149 5.56 8.78 1.97
C PHE A 149 6.36 8.81 3.27
N ILE A 150 7.69 8.60 3.22
CA ILE A 150 8.56 8.80 4.39
C ILE A 150 8.50 10.27 4.82
N GLY A 151 8.69 11.19 3.87
CA GLY A 151 8.62 12.63 4.13
C GLY A 151 7.27 13.03 4.74
N GLN A 152 6.16 12.53 4.19
CA GLN A 152 4.82 12.75 4.74
C GLN A 152 4.70 12.23 6.18
N SER A 153 5.24 11.04 6.48
CA SER A 153 5.18 10.47 7.82
C SER A 153 5.99 11.28 8.83
N VAL A 154 7.20 11.73 8.47
CA VAL A 154 8.06 12.55 9.33
C VAL A 154 7.43 13.92 9.57
N LEU A 155 6.89 14.55 8.52
CA LEU A 155 6.18 15.81 8.64
C LEU A 155 4.91 15.67 9.48
N ALA A 156 4.19 14.55 9.38
CA ALA A 156 3.02 14.28 10.20
C ALA A 156 3.39 14.09 11.68
N VAL A 157 4.47 13.38 12.00
CA VAL A 157 4.98 13.26 13.38
C VAL A 157 5.37 14.64 13.92
N ALA A 158 6.19 15.41 13.18
CA ALA A 158 6.63 16.72 13.62
C ALA A 158 5.46 17.69 13.80
N GLY A 159 4.62 17.83 12.78
CA GLY A 159 3.46 18.72 12.79
C GLY A 159 2.46 18.39 13.89
N SER A 160 2.19 17.10 14.12
CA SER A 160 1.34 16.69 15.23
C SER A 160 1.96 16.92 16.61
N GLY A 161 3.28 16.77 16.75
CA GLY A 161 4.01 17.16 17.96
C GLY A 161 3.83 18.65 18.26
N PHE A 162 4.02 19.52 17.26
CA PHE A 162 3.79 20.96 17.42
C PHE A 162 2.37 21.29 17.89
N LEU A 163 1.35 20.58 17.37
CA LEU A 163 -0.03 20.75 17.82
C LEU A 163 -0.20 20.34 19.28
N VAL A 164 0.26 19.14 19.63
CA VAL A 164 0.02 18.54 20.94
C VAL A 164 0.74 19.28 22.07
N PHE A 165 1.96 19.75 21.81
CA PHE A 165 2.77 20.52 22.77
C PHE A 165 2.44 22.02 22.79
N ASP A 166 1.43 22.47 22.05
CA ASP A 166 1.07 23.89 21.94
C ASP A 166 2.25 24.78 21.52
N ALA A 167 3.11 24.24 20.65
CA ALA A 167 4.37 24.87 20.25
C ALA A 167 4.22 25.70 18.96
N LEU A 168 2.99 25.99 18.53
CA LEU A 168 2.75 26.81 17.34
C LEU A 168 3.02 28.29 17.65
N PRO A 169 3.86 28.97 16.85
CA PRO A 169 4.20 30.36 17.11
C PRO A 169 2.99 31.27 16.94
N GLY A 170 2.65 32.03 17.99
CA GLY A 170 1.64 33.08 17.94
C GLY A 170 0.17 32.59 17.98
N ILE A 171 -0.08 31.29 18.19
CA ILE A 171 -1.44 30.72 18.25
C ILE A 171 -1.52 29.72 19.39
N SER A 172 -2.48 29.91 20.30
CA SER A 172 -2.82 28.88 21.28
C SER A 172 -3.65 27.78 20.62
N VAL A 173 -3.19 26.55 20.71
CA VAL A 173 -3.83 25.38 20.10
C VAL A 173 -4.96 24.88 20.98
N ASP A 174 -6.19 24.91 20.46
CA ASP A 174 -7.37 24.36 21.13
C ASP A 174 -7.26 22.84 21.32
N LEU A 175 -7.94 22.32 22.33
CA LEU A 175 -7.94 20.89 22.67
C LEU A 175 -8.32 20.01 21.48
N SER A 176 -9.23 20.45 20.61
CA SER A 176 -9.64 19.69 19.43
C SER A 176 -8.48 19.47 18.45
N LEU A 177 -7.62 20.47 18.26
CA LEU A 177 -6.44 20.36 17.41
C LEU A 177 -5.33 19.54 18.07
N ARG A 178 -5.17 19.64 19.40
CA ARG A 178 -4.25 18.75 20.14
C ARG A 178 -4.70 17.29 20.05
N ALA A 179 -6.01 17.05 20.11
CA ALA A 179 -6.56 15.71 19.94
C ALA A 179 -6.26 15.15 18.54
N LEU A 180 -6.46 15.95 17.50
CA LEU A 180 -6.07 15.58 16.13
C LEU A 180 -4.59 15.21 16.05
N GLY A 181 -3.74 15.90 16.81
CA GLY A 181 -2.32 15.62 16.87
C GLY A 181 -1.99 14.21 17.36
N PHE A 182 -2.52 13.73 18.49
CA PHE A 182 -2.25 12.34 18.90
C PHE A 182 -2.94 11.30 17.98
N TRP A 183 -4.11 11.64 17.39
CA TRP A 183 -4.77 10.79 16.39
C TRP A 183 -3.98 10.65 15.09
N SER A 184 -3.05 11.57 14.81
CA SER A 184 -2.26 11.58 13.58
C SER A 184 -1.43 10.32 13.37
N TYR A 185 -1.04 9.60 14.43
CA TYR A 185 -0.29 8.35 14.29
C TYR A 185 -1.07 7.31 13.49
N TRP A 186 -2.32 7.11 13.89
CA TRP A 186 -3.20 6.15 13.24
C TRP A 186 -3.71 6.67 11.89
N LEU A 187 -3.98 7.97 11.75
CA LEU A 187 -4.56 8.56 10.53
C LEU A 187 -3.55 8.84 9.43
N PHE A 188 -2.32 9.24 9.77
CA PHE A 188 -1.36 9.76 8.81
C PHE A 188 0.01 9.07 8.89
N VAL A 189 0.59 8.91 10.08
CA VAL A 189 1.97 8.39 10.20
C VAL A 189 2.06 6.92 9.77
N ILE A 190 1.30 6.04 10.42
CA ILE A 190 1.35 4.60 10.15
C ILE A 190 0.82 4.28 8.74
N PRO A 191 -0.30 4.86 8.26
CA PRO A 191 -0.76 4.64 6.88
C PRO A 191 0.26 5.09 5.83
N SER A 192 0.93 6.22 6.02
CA SER A 192 1.98 6.69 5.09
C SER A 192 3.16 5.72 5.07
N LEU A 193 3.61 5.25 6.24
CA LEU A 193 4.70 4.28 6.32
C LEU A 193 4.32 2.95 5.66
N ARG A 194 3.07 2.48 5.81
CA ARG A 194 2.55 1.27 5.17
C ARG A 194 2.37 1.40 3.66
N ALA A 195 2.03 2.59 3.16
CA ALA A 195 1.81 2.83 1.73
C ALA A 195 3.07 2.59 0.86
N ARG A 196 4.26 2.62 1.47
CA ARG A 196 5.53 2.31 0.80
C ARG A 196 5.71 0.84 0.42
N ARG A 197 4.81 -0.04 0.88
CA ARG A 197 4.91 -1.50 0.75
C ARG A 197 6.22 -2.04 1.36
N PRO A 198 6.47 -1.79 2.67
CA PRO A 198 7.62 -2.37 3.35
C PRO A 198 7.53 -3.90 3.37
N SER A 199 8.68 -4.57 3.29
CA SER A 199 8.83 -6.03 3.35
C SER A 199 9.61 -6.45 4.61
N GLY A 200 9.61 -7.75 4.93
CA GLY A 200 10.35 -8.31 6.06
C GLY A 200 9.96 -7.74 7.42
N TRP A 201 10.96 -7.45 8.26
CA TRP A 201 10.79 -7.00 9.65
C TRP A 201 10.08 -5.64 9.77
N GLU A 202 10.29 -4.71 8.84
CA GLU A 202 9.64 -3.38 8.89
C GLU A 202 8.12 -3.52 8.75
N LYS A 203 7.68 -4.47 7.92
CA LYS A 203 6.27 -4.82 7.79
C LYS A 203 5.70 -5.37 9.10
N LYS A 204 6.43 -6.26 9.78
CA LYS A 204 6.07 -6.81 11.11
C LYS A 204 5.86 -5.66 12.09
N ALA A 205 6.82 -4.75 12.20
CA ALA A 205 6.73 -3.57 13.06
C ALA A 205 5.47 -2.74 12.80
N LEU A 206 5.22 -2.40 11.53
CA LEU A 206 4.09 -1.55 11.16
C LEU A 206 2.73 -2.23 11.34
N ASN A 207 2.65 -3.55 11.18
CA ASN A 207 1.45 -4.31 11.46
C ASN A 207 1.09 -4.29 12.95
N PHE A 208 2.08 -4.49 13.84
CA PHE A 208 1.87 -4.37 15.29
C PHE A 208 1.56 -2.92 15.72
N ALA A 209 2.28 -1.94 15.16
CA ALA A 209 2.01 -0.54 15.45
C ALA A 209 0.60 -0.12 14.99
N PHE A 210 0.15 -0.59 13.82
CA PHE A 210 -1.20 -0.30 13.31
C PHE A 210 -2.30 -0.89 14.19
N LEU A 211 -2.07 -2.05 14.82
CA LEU A 211 -3.03 -2.67 15.73
C LEU A 211 -2.97 -2.04 17.13
N GLY A 212 -1.77 -1.77 17.64
CA GLY A 212 -1.57 -1.20 18.97
C GLY A 212 -1.96 0.27 19.07
N SER A 213 -1.68 1.08 18.04
CA SER A 213 -1.94 2.53 18.05
C SER A 213 -3.41 2.90 18.32
N PRO A 214 -4.43 2.33 17.67
CA PRO A 214 -5.83 2.66 17.96
C PRO A 214 -6.25 2.20 19.36
N ILE A 215 -5.77 1.04 19.83
CA ILE A 215 -6.05 0.54 21.19
C ILE A 215 -5.48 1.51 22.22
N LEU A 216 -4.22 1.91 22.04
CA LEU A 216 -3.51 2.83 22.91
C LEU A 216 -4.15 4.22 22.88
N THR A 217 -4.52 4.71 21.70
CA THR A 217 -5.14 6.03 21.49
C THR A 217 -6.57 6.11 22.04
N LEU A 218 -7.34 5.02 21.99
CA LEU A 218 -8.67 4.94 22.58
C LEU A 218 -8.62 4.68 24.09
N GLY A 219 -7.64 3.93 24.58
CA GLY A 219 -7.51 3.52 25.98
C GLY A 219 -6.87 4.57 26.89
N LEU A 220 -5.83 5.27 26.42
CA LEU A 220 -5.10 6.24 27.24
C LEU A 220 -5.92 7.43 27.76
N PRO A 221 -6.92 7.98 27.03
CA PRO A 221 -7.78 9.05 27.54
C PRO A 221 -8.47 8.73 28.88
N PHE A 222 -8.66 7.44 29.21
CA PHE A 222 -9.23 7.01 30.49
C PHE A 222 -8.23 7.07 31.66
N VAL A 223 -6.93 7.11 31.37
CA VAL A 223 -5.84 7.16 32.37
C VAL A 223 -5.27 8.58 32.46
N THR A 224 -5.00 9.21 31.32
CA THR A 224 -4.46 10.55 31.22
C THR A 224 -5.31 11.39 30.27
N LYS A 225 -5.60 12.63 30.67
CA LYS A 225 -6.30 13.59 29.81
C LYS A 225 -5.34 14.47 29.01
N GLU A 226 -4.04 14.33 29.23
CA GLU A 226 -3.00 15.15 28.60
C GLU A 226 -2.68 14.64 27.19
N PRO A 227 -3.00 15.40 26.12
CA PRO A 227 -2.74 14.98 24.73
C PRO A 227 -1.26 14.64 24.46
N ALA A 228 -0.33 15.34 25.12
CA ALA A 228 1.12 15.14 25.02
C ALA A 228 1.55 13.73 25.40
N LEU A 229 1.06 13.25 26.54
CA LEU A 229 1.38 11.91 27.01
C LEU A 229 0.82 10.82 26.07
N ILE A 230 -0.34 11.06 25.46
CA ILE A 230 -0.94 10.12 24.48
C ILE A 230 -0.13 10.08 23.19
N TRP A 231 0.33 11.24 22.72
CA TRP A 231 1.19 11.35 21.55
C TRP A 231 2.55 10.68 21.78
N GLU A 232 3.18 10.93 22.92
CA GLU A 232 4.46 10.30 23.29
C GLU A 232 4.33 8.79 23.43
N ALA A 233 3.24 8.30 24.03
CA ALA A 233 2.98 6.88 24.15
C ALA A 233 2.81 6.20 22.77
N ASN A 234 2.18 6.87 21.80
CA ASN A 234 2.13 6.38 20.41
C ASN A 234 3.51 6.39 19.74
N LEU A 235 4.33 7.42 19.97
CA LEU A 235 5.70 7.46 19.46
C LEU A 235 6.53 6.30 20.03
N VAL A 236 6.49 6.11 21.35
CA VAL A 236 7.20 5.04 22.04
C VAL A 236 6.72 3.68 21.54
N LEU A 237 5.40 3.48 21.37
CA LEU A 237 4.85 2.26 20.80
C LEU A 237 5.41 2.00 19.39
N LEU A 238 5.37 3.01 18.50
CA LEU A 238 5.88 2.88 17.14
C LEU A 238 7.36 2.50 17.14
N VAL A 239 8.19 3.23 17.90
CA VAL A 239 9.63 2.94 18.02
C VAL A 239 9.86 1.56 18.63
N ALA A 240 9.13 1.18 19.66
CA ALA A 240 9.24 -0.13 20.30
C ALA A 240 8.88 -1.26 19.32
N CYS A 241 7.86 -1.11 18.48
CA CYS A 241 7.53 -2.07 17.45
C CYS A 241 8.66 -2.22 16.42
N TYR A 242 9.30 -1.11 16.01
CA TYR A 242 10.46 -1.15 15.11
C TYR A 242 11.66 -1.84 15.75
N VAL A 243 12.01 -1.46 16.98
CA VAL A 243 13.13 -2.04 17.73
C VAL A 243 12.89 -3.53 17.95
N TRP A 244 11.69 -3.91 18.40
CA TRP A 244 11.33 -5.31 18.61
C TRP A 244 11.40 -6.11 17.31
N ALA A 245 10.82 -5.60 16.21
CA ALA A 245 10.85 -6.31 14.94
C ALA A 245 12.27 -6.41 14.36
N TYR A 246 13.12 -5.41 14.58
CA TYR A 246 14.52 -5.46 14.19
C TYR A 246 15.30 -6.55 14.93
N PHE A 247 15.05 -6.74 16.24
CA PHE A 247 15.70 -7.78 17.04
C PHE A 247 15.10 -9.18 16.90
N THR A 248 13.84 -9.27 16.47
CA THR A 248 13.10 -10.55 16.33
C THR A 248 12.82 -10.91 14.87
N GLY A 249 13.32 -10.12 13.94
CA GLY A 249 13.19 -10.37 12.52
C GLY A 249 14.45 -11.03 12.02
N ASP A 250 14.44 -12.36 11.91
CA ASP A 250 15.36 -13.01 10.99
C ASP A 250 15.04 -12.50 9.57
N GLU A 251 16.07 -12.18 8.79
CA GLU A 251 15.92 -11.74 7.39
C GLU A 251 15.15 -12.77 6.52
N ASP A 252 15.07 -14.01 7.02
CA ASP A 252 14.40 -15.14 6.39
C ASP A 252 13.02 -15.51 6.95
N GLU A 253 12.62 -14.96 8.09
CA GLU A 253 11.27 -15.19 8.62
C GLU A 253 10.30 -14.28 7.85
N GLN A 254 9.75 -14.81 6.75
CA GLN A 254 8.57 -14.22 6.12
C GLN A 254 7.51 -14.13 7.21
N VAL A 255 7.34 -12.91 7.72
CA VAL A 255 6.44 -12.57 8.83
C VAL A 255 5.17 -13.41 8.69
N ALA A 256 5.04 -14.43 9.54
CA ALA A 256 3.90 -15.33 9.52
C ALA A 256 2.66 -14.43 9.51
N GLY A 257 1.98 -14.40 8.35
CA GLY A 257 0.83 -13.54 8.15
C GLY A 257 -0.15 -13.80 9.28
N PHE A 258 -0.79 -12.74 9.78
CA PHE A 258 -1.79 -12.89 10.82
C PHE A 258 -2.71 -14.08 10.48
N SER A 259 -2.80 -15.06 11.38
CA SER A 259 -3.57 -16.28 11.11
C SER A 259 -5.03 -16.12 11.53
N GLY A 260 -5.92 -16.93 10.94
CA GLY A 260 -7.34 -16.94 11.28
C GLY A 260 -8.06 -15.64 10.90
N VAL A 261 -8.83 -15.08 11.83
CA VAL A 261 -9.63 -13.87 11.57
C VAL A 261 -8.71 -12.67 11.29
N LEU A 262 -7.58 -12.55 12.00
CA LEU A 262 -6.66 -11.43 11.81
C LEU A 262 -5.97 -11.42 10.43
N ARG A 263 -6.17 -12.45 9.59
CA ARG A 263 -5.65 -12.49 8.21
C ARG A 263 -6.09 -11.28 7.37
N TRP A 264 -7.25 -10.68 7.66
CA TRP A 264 -7.69 -9.45 6.97
C TRP A 264 -6.76 -8.25 7.24
N LEU A 265 -5.98 -8.26 8.34
CA LEU A 265 -5.06 -7.17 8.67
C LEU A 265 -3.73 -7.28 7.91
N ASP A 266 -3.42 -8.45 7.36
CA ASP A 266 -2.22 -8.74 6.58
C ASP A 266 -2.34 -8.27 5.12
N PHE A 267 -2.63 -6.98 4.94
CA PHE A 267 -2.59 -6.36 3.62
C PHE A 267 -1.14 -6.29 3.11
N GLY A 268 -0.89 -6.89 1.95
CA GLY A 268 0.37 -6.76 1.21
C GLY A 268 1.42 -7.87 1.43
N SER A 269 1.11 -8.98 2.10
CA SER A 269 2.01 -10.17 2.18
C SER A 269 2.20 -10.93 0.86
N GLY A 270 1.45 -10.57 -0.18
CA GLY A 270 1.53 -11.30 -1.44
C GLY A 270 0.87 -12.68 -1.41
N GLN A 271 0.05 -13.00 -0.41
CA GLN A 271 -0.86 -14.15 -0.51
C GLN A 271 -1.83 -14.04 -1.72
N GLU A 272 -2.17 -12.81 -2.14
CA GLU A 272 -2.94 -12.56 -3.37
C GLU A 272 -2.05 -12.43 -4.63
N ARG A 273 -0.75 -12.79 -4.53
CA ARG A 273 0.26 -12.62 -5.58
C ARG A 273 0.79 -13.93 -6.17
N GLY A 274 0.04 -15.02 -6.00
CA GLY A 274 0.22 -16.27 -6.74
C GLY A 274 0.99 -17.38 -6.01
N MET A 275 1.52 -17.13 -4.81
CA MET A 275 2.14 -18.17 -4.00
C MET A 275 1.79 -17.95 -2.53
N SER A 276 1.16 -18.93 -1.88
CA SER A 276 0.87 -18.84 -0.45
C SER A 276 2.18 -18.79 0.35
N ALA A 277 2.24 -17.98 1.40
CA ALA A 277 3.41 -17.88 2.29
C ALA A 277 3.88 -19.28 2.77
N THR A 278 2.92 -20.16 3.06
CA THR A 278 3.13 -21.57 3.43
C THR A 278 3.83 -22.42 2.36
N GLN A 279 3.64 -22.14 1.07
CA GLN A 279 4.33 -22.86 0.01
C GLN A 279 5.74 -22.32 -0.24
N ARG A 280 5.94 -21.01 -0.09
CA ARG A 280 7.29 -20.40 -0.11
C ARG A 280 8.17 -21.00 0.98
N GLU A 281 7.64 -21.16 2.19
CA GLU A 281 8.33 -21.84 3.29
C GLU A 281 8.67 -23.29 2.96
N LYS A 282 7.71 -24.06 2.42
CA LYS A 282 7.96 -25.45 2.00
C LYS A 282 9.02 -25.58 0.92
N LEU A 283 9.12 -24.62 0.00
CA LEU A 283 10.15 -24.61 -1.04
C LEU A 283 11.53 -24.28 -0.48
N ARG A 284 11.63 -23.29 0.42
CA ARG A 284 12.89 -22.99 1.09
C ARG A 284 13.35 -24.14 1.98
N GLN A 285 12.43 -24.80 2.69
CA GLN A 285 12.75 -26.02 3.44
C GLN A 285 13.30 -27.10 2.51
N LYS A 286 12.68 -27.32 1.35
CA LYS A 286 13.22 -28.24 0.34
C LYS A 286 14.60 -27.82 -0.19
N GLN A 287 14.84 -26.52 -0.40
CA GLN A 287 16.15 -26.01 -0.84
C GLN A 287 17.23 -26.06 0.26
N GLN A 288 16.85 -26.10 1.54
CA GLN A 288 17.77 -26.31 2.66
C GLN A 288 18.05 -27.79 2.95
N GLU A 289 17.18 -28.69 2.46
CA GLU A 289 17.32 -30.14 2.58
C GLU A 289 18.09 -30.78 1.40
N GLU A 290 18.23 -30.08 0.27
CA GLU A 290 19.07 -30.44 -0.88
C GLU A 290 20.51 -29.91 -0.74
#